data_AF-A0A963Y5G1-F1
#
_entry.id   AF-A0A963Y5G1-F1
#
_cell.length_a   1.000
_cell.length_b   1.000
_cell.length_c   1.000
_cell.angle_alpha   90.00
_cell.angle_beta   90.00
_cell.angle_gamma   90.00
#
_symmetry.space_group_name_H-M   'P 1'
#
loop_
_entity.id
_entity.type
_entity.pdbx_description
1 polymer ?
#
loop_
_entity_poly.entity_id
_entity_poly.type
_entity_poly.pdbx_seq_one_letter_code
_entity_poly.pdbx_strand_id
1 'polypeptide(L)' 'YKEWVIPCRVVRGETLAVRELEYVEAARALGAGPRHIMWREILPNILSPVIVISTIRMANVIILEASL' A
#
# COMPACT_ATOMS: atom_id res chain seq x y z
N TYR A 1 -9.96 -6.55 -17.22
CA TYR A 1 -10.42 -7.36 -16.06
C TYR A 1 -9.36 -7.72 -15.01
N LYS A 2 -8.04 -7.54 -15.22
CA LYS A 2 -7.00 -7.80 -14.21
C LYS A 2 -6.47 -6.53 -13.49
N GLU A 3 -7.14 -5.40 -13.66
CA GLU A 3 -6.68 -4.09 -13.18
C GLU A 3 -6.49 -3.99 -11.66
N TRP A 4 -7.19 -4.82 -10.88
CA TRP A 4 -7.05 -4.88 -9.42
C TRP A 4 -5.87 -5.74 -8.95
N VAL A 5 -5.34 -6.64 -9.79
CA VAL A 5 -4.29 -7.59 -9.39
C VAL A 5 -2.95 -6.89 -9.18
N ILE A 6 -2.57 -6.01 -10.11
CA ILE A 6 -1.32 -5.24 -10.03
C ILE A 6 -1.27 -4.34 -8.78
N PRO A 7 -2.27 -3.51 -8.46
CA PRO A 7 -2.23 -2.67 -7.26
C PRO A 7 -2.21 -3.51 -5.98
N CYS A 8 -3.02 -4.57 -5.89
CA CYS A 8 -2.98 -5.46 -4.73
C CYS A 8 -1.61 -6.12 -4.53
N ARG A 9 -0.95 -6.53 -5.62
CA ARG A 9 0.40 -7.10 -5.57
C ARG A 9 1.42 -6.08 -5.05
N VAL A 10 1.35 -4.84 -5.54
CA VAL A 10 2.26 -3.78 -5.09
C VAL A 10 2.03 -3.47 -3.62
N VAL A 11 0.77 -3.23 -3.22
CA VAL A 11 0.41 -2.98 -1.81
C VAL A 11 0.93 -4.07 -0.89
N ARG A 12 0.80 -5.35 -1.29
CA ARG A 12 1.34 -6.47 -0.52
C ARG A 12 2.87 -6.44 -0.44
N GLY A 13 3.55 -6.14 -1.53
CA GLY A 13 5.02 -6.00 -1.56
C GLY A 13 5.51 -4.91 -0.62
N GLU A 14 4.92 -3.72 -0.72
CA GLU A 14 5.21 -2.57 0.15
C GLU A 14 4.92 -2.90 1.63
N THR A 15 3.81 -3.58 1.90
CA THR A 15 3.46 -4.02 3.25
C THR A 15 4.51 -4.98 3.83
N LEU A 16 5.00 -5.94 3.05
CA LEU A 16 6.03 -6.87 3.49
C LEU A 16 7.35 -6.15 3.76
N ALA A 17 7.76 -5.24 2.87
CA ALA A 17 8.97 -4.45 3.03
C ALA A 17 8.91 -3.58 4.30
N VAL A 18 7.81 -2.85 4.49
CA VAL A 18 7.61 -1.99 5.67
C VAL A 18 7.56 -2.80 6.97
N ARG A 19 6.96 -3.99 6.93
CA ARG A 19 6.84 -4.86 8.12
C ARG A 19 8.19 -5.34 8.66
N GLU A 20 9.23 -5.38 7.82
CA GLU A 20 10.59 -5.84 8.16
C GLU A 20 11.52 -4.67 8.57
N LEU A 21 10.98 -3.45 8.70
CA LEU A 21 11.75 -2.30 9.17
C LEU A 21 11.91 -2.30 10.69
N GLU A 22 13.07 -1.83 11.17
CA GLU A 22 13.48 -1.87 12.58
C GLU A 22 12.46 -1.22 13.53
N TYR A 23 11.80 -0.13 13.11
CA TYR A 23 10.80 0.54 13.94
C TYR A 23 9.52 -0.29 14.13
N VAL A 24 9.14 -1.10 13.15
CA VAL A 24 8.00 -2.02 13.25
C VAL A 24 8.34 -3.18 14.18
N GLU A 25 9.57 -3.68 14.09
CA GLU A 25 10.08 -4.71 14.99
C GLU A 25 10.17 -4.21 16.43
N ALA A 26 10.67 -2.99 16.63
CA ALA A 26 10.70 -2.33 17.93
C ALA A 26 9.29 -2.14 18.51
N ALA A 27 8.33 -1.64 17.72
CA ALA A 27 6.95 -1.50 18.15
C ALA A 27 6.35 -2.86 18.56
N ARG A 28 6.64 -3.93 17.83
CA ARG A 28 6.21 -5.29 18.18
C ARG A 28 6.87 -5.78 19.47
N ALA A 29 8.16 -5.54 19.66
CA ALA A 29 8.90 -5.90 20.88
C ALA A 29 8.37 -5.16 22.12
N LEU A 30 7.87 -3.94 21.94
CA LEU A 30 7.18 -3.16 22.98
C LEU A 30 5.75 -3.64 23.26
N GLY A 31 5.26 -4.67 22.56
CA GLY A 31 3.93 -5.25 22.77
C GLY A 31 2.81 -4.60 21.94
N ALA A 32 3.14 -3.83 20.89
CA ALA A 32 2.11 -3.27 20.01
C ALA A 32 1.34 -4.39 19.28
N GLY A 33 0.01 -4.34 19.38
CA GLY A 33 -0.85 -5.32 18.72
C GLY A 33 -0.87 -5.18 17.19
N PRO A 34 -1.32 -6.22 16.44
CA PRO A 34 -1.34 -6.20 14.97
C PRO A 34 -2.13 -5.03 14.38
N ARG A 35 -3.23 -4.62 15.04
CA ARG A 35 -4.03 -3.45 14.63
C ARG A 35 -3.25 -2.15 14.79
N HIS A 36 -2.52 -1.98 15.89
CA HIS A 36 -1.69 -0.80 16.10
C HIS A 36 -0.62 -0.69 15.01
N ILE A 37 0.11 -1.78 14.77
CA ILE A 37 1.14 -1.84 13.73
C ILE A 37 0.54 -1.53 12.35
N MET A 38 -0.61 -2.10 12.01
CA MET A 38 -1.24 -1.84 10.71
C MET A 38 -1.60 -0.36 10.52
N TRP A 39 -2.26 0.26 11.50
CA TRP A 39 -2.81 1.61 11.35
C TRP A 39 -1.81 2.73 11.61
N ARG A 40 -0.83 2.53 12.49
CA ARG A 40 0.17 3.56 12.83
C ARG A 40 1.50 3.39 12.14
N GLU A 41 1.89 2.16 11.82
CA GLU A 41 3.22 1.89 11.25
C GLU A 41 3.13 1.58 9.77
N ILE A 42 2.28 0.64 9.34
CA ILE A 42 2.28 0.16 7.95
C ILE A 42 1.50 1.10 7.03
N LEU A 43 0.22 1.33 7.31
CA LEU A 43 -0.69 2.09 6.45
C LEU A 43 -0.15 3.49 6.07
N PRO A 44 0.28 4.35 7.02
CA PRO A 44 0.80 5.67 6.67
C PRO A 44 2.06 5.63 5.81
N ASN A 45 2.90 4.59 5.95
CA ASN A 45 4.12 4.46 5.15
C ASN A 45 3.84 3.98 3.72
N ILE A 46 2.91 3.04 3.53
CA ILE A 46 2.56 2.54 2.19
C ILE A 46 1.58 3.45 1.44
N LEU A 47 0.99 4.46 2.08
CA LEU A 47 0.06 5.38 1.42
C LEU A 47 0.72 6.15 0.28
N SER A 48 2.00 6.50 0.41
CA SER A 48 2.75 7.21 -0.62
C SER A 48 2.75 6.47 -1.98
N PRO A 49 3.25 5.22 -2.09
CA PRO A 49 3.18 4.47 -3.35
C PRO A 49 1.75 4.15 -3.77
N VAL A 50 0.82 3.96 -2.83
CA VAL A 50 -0.60 3.70 -3.15
C VAL A 50 -1.22 4.88 -3.88
N ILE A 51 -1.00 6.11 -3.41
CA ILE A 51 -1.55 7.32 -4.02
C ILE A 51 -1.02 7.48 -5.44
N VAL A 52 0.30 7.38 -5.64
CA VAL A 52 0.94 7.51 -6.96
C VAL A 52 0.34 6.52 -7.96
N ILE A 53 0.27 5.25 -7.58
CA ILE A 53 -0.28 4.19 -8.44
C ILE A 53 -1.76 4.44 -8.74
N SER A 54 -2.52 4.91 -7.76
CA SER A 54 -3.95 5.19 -7.92
C SER A 54 -4.18 6.34 -8.89
N THR A 55 -3.38 7.41 -8.82
CA THR A 55 -3.43 8.54 -9.76
C THR A 55 -3.12 8.11 -11.19
N ILE A 56 -2.07 7.30 -11.39
CA ILE A 56 -1.71 6.78 -12.72
C ILE A 56 -2.85 5.92 -13.28
N ARG A 57 -3.48 5.08 -12.45
CA ARG A 57 -4.62 4.28 -12.90
C ARG A 57 -5.83 5.13 -13.25
N MET A 58 -6.13 6.15 -12.45
CA MET A 58 -7.23 7.07 -12.74
C MET A 58 -7.04 7.71 -14.12
N ALA A 59 -5.84 8.21 -14.42
CA ALA A 59 -5.53 8.77 -15.73
C ALA A 59 -5.74 7.76 -16.87
N ASN A 60 -5.29 6.52 -16.70
CA ASN A 60 -5.49 5.46 -17.69
C ASN A 60 -6.98 5.17 -17.92
N VAL A 61 -7.78 5.07 -16.84
CA VAL A 61 -9.22 4.81 -16.94
C VAL A 61 -9.93 5.94 -17.70
N ILE A 62 -9.61 7.20 -17.43
CA ILE A 62 -10.18 8.36 -18.14
C ILE A 62 -9.91 8.27 -19.63
N ILE A 63 -8.67 7.99 -20.03
CA ILE A 63 -8.29 7.88 -21.45
C ILE A 63 -9.02 6.70 -22.13
N LEU A 64 -9.18 5.59 -21.41
CA LEU A 64 -9.84 4.39 -21.91
C LEU A 64 -11.33 4.63 -22.17
N GLU A 65 -12.02 5.28 -21.22
CA GLU A 65 -13.44 5.66 -21.35
C GLU A 65 -13.64 6.76 -22.41
N ALA A 66 -12.70 7.70 -22.54
CA ALA A 66 -12.78 8.75 -23.57
C ALA A 66 -12.54 8.22 -24.99
N SER A 67 -11.91 7.05 -25.13
CA SER A 67 -11.68 6.39 -26.42
C SER A 67 -12.85 5.50 -26.87
N LEU A 68 -13.84 5.26 -26.00
CA LEU A 68 -15.00 4.41 -26.24
C LEU A 68 -16.19 5.26 -26.73
#